data_AF-A0A956MZY6-F1
#
_entry.id   AF-A0A956MZY6-F1
#
_cell.length_a   1.000
_cell.length_b   1.000
_cell.length_c   1.000
_cell.angle_alpha   90.00
_cell.angle_beta   90.00
_cell.angle_gamma   90.00
#
_symmetry.space_group_name_H-M   'P 1'
#
loop_
_entity.id
_entity.type
_entity.pdbx_description
1 polymer ?
#
loop_
_entity_poly.entity_id
_entity_poly.type
_entity_poly.pdbx_seq_one_letter_code
_entity_poly.pdbx_strand_id
1 'polypeptide(L)'
;MYLSAEEIIILLFSDKWLPSGNYFKIIVLSAFAYPVSALMVNVLLSKGNSKGFLKLEILKKTLFAINFSIGFFWGIEGYLYGVLAASFFAVFLNMFFVSKEINISTRELFLPIFKQILISISLVYITINIMKYFTFSKWITLFCNSIVYTCLFILVNMIFNMQTITYVINIFKKPSY
;
A
#
# COMPACT_ATOMS: atom_id res chain seq x y z
N MET A 1 -5.75 2.59 8.39
CA MET A 1 -5.16 3.93 8.16
C MET A 1 -6.02 4.77 7.21
N TYR A 2 -6.25 4.36 5.96
CA TYR A 2 -7.08 5.14 5.02
C TYR A 2 -8.50 5.40 5.52
N LEU A 3 -9.18 4.36 6.03
CA LEU A 3 -10.56 4.42 6.54
C LEU A 3 -10.72 5.31 7.78
N SER A 4 -9.67 5.48 8.56
CA SER A 4 -9.70 6.20 9.83
C SER A 4 -8.87 7.49 9.78
N ALA A 5 -8.62 8.01 8.56
CA ALA A 5 -7.72 9.13 8.32
C ALA A 5 -8.14 10.39 9.08
N GLU A 6 -9.44 10.70 9.07
CA GLU A 6 -9.98 11.89 9.73
C GLU A 6 -9.91 11.75 11.26
N GLU A 7 -10.27 10.57 11.79
CA GLU A 7 -10.21 10.27 13.21
C GLU A 7 -8.77 10.33 13.74
N ILE A 8 -7.80 9.80 12.98
CA ILE A 8 -6.38 9.87 13.33
C ILE A 8 -5.89 11.33 13.37
N ILE A 9 -6.26 12.15 12.39
CA ILE A 9 -5.85 13.56 12.34
C ILE A 9 -6.46 14.35 13.49
N ILE A 10 -7.75 14.16 13.77
CA ILE A 10 -8.42 14.82 14.89
C ILE A 10 -7.80 14.40 16.22
N LEU A 11 -7.48 13.12 16.38
CA LEU A 11 -6.89 12.57 17.60
C LEU A 11 -5.50 13.17 17.89
N LEU A 12 -4.67 13.30 16.86
CA LEU A 12 -3.29 13.77 17.01
C LEU A 12 -3.16 15.30 17.01
N PHE A 13 -3.97 15.98 16.20
CA PHE A 13 -3.80 17.41 15.90
C PHE A 13 -5.02 18.27 16.23
N SER A 14 -6.13 17.68 16.70
CA SER A 14 -7.44 18.32 16.90
C SER A 14 -8.18 18.70 15.60
N ASP A 15 -9.44 19.10 15.74
CA ASP A 15 -10.35 19.38 14.61
C ASP A 15 -9.88 20.52 13.68
N LYS A 16 -8.98 21.40 14.15
CA LYS A 16 -8.42 22.51 13.33
C LYS A 16 -7.65 22.01 12.10
N TRP A 17 -7.16 20.77 12.13
CA TRP A 17 -6.33 20.20 11.06
C TRP A 17 -7.09 19.24 10.15
N LEU A 18 -8.42 19.18 10.25
CA LEU A 18 -9.29 18.38 9.39
C LEU A 18 -8.98 18.48 7.88
N PRO A 19 -8.67 19.67 7.31
CA PRO A 19 -8.30 19.78 5.90
C PRO A 19 -7.08 18.91 5.52
N SER A 20 -6.17 18.66 6.47
CA SER A 20 -4.99 17.81 6.27
C SER A 20 -5.33 16.32 6.19
N GLY A 21 -6.55 15.93 6.56
CA GLY A 21 -7.05 14.55 6.41
C GLY A 21 -7.03 14.08 4.97
N ASN A 22 -7.31 14.96 4.00
CA ASN A 22 -7.23 14.61 2.58
C ASN A 22 -5.80 14.36 2.13
N TYR A 23 -4.84 15.17 2.59
CA TYR A 23 -3.42 14.96 2.31
C TYR A 23 -2.93 13.64 2.90
N PHE A 24 -3.35 13.31 4.13
CA PHE A 24 -3.04 12.05 4.76
C PHE A 24 -3.57 10.84 3.96
N LYS A 25 -4.80 10.91 3.44
CA LYS A 25 -5.35 9.85 2.57
C LYS A 25 -4.48 9.59 1.34
N ILE A 26 -4.01 10.64 0.66
CA ILE A 26 -3.13 10.52 -0.53
C ILE A 26 -1.78 9.90 -0.15
N ILE A 27 -1.17 10.36 0.95
CA ILE A 27 0.11 9.83 1.43
C ILE A 27 -0.02 8.34 1.78
N VAL A 28 -1.07 7.96 2.51
CA VAL A 28 -1.33 6.55 2.86
C VAL A 28 -1.48 5.68 1.61
N LEU A 29 -2.15 6.18 0.56
CA LEU A 29 -2.24 5.46 -0.71
C LEU A 29 -0.86 5.23 -1.35
N SER A 30 0.02 6.24 -1.33
CA SER A 30 1.39 6.10 -1.84
C SER A 30 2.24 5.15 -1.00
N ALA A 31 2.02 5.12 0.31
CA ALA A 31 2.78 4.29 1.25
C ALA A 31 2.56 2.78 1.02
N PHE A 32 1.43 2.36 0.44
CA PHE A 32 1.21 0.95 0.09
C PHE A 32 2.20 0.41 -0.96
N ALA A 33 2.76 1.28 -1.80
CA ALA A 33 3.77 0.89 -2.78
C ALA A 33 5.13 0.55 -2.13
N TYR A 34 5.41 1.10 -0.95
CA TYR A 34 6.69 0.96 -0.26
C TYR A 34 7.07 -0.49 0.08
N PRO A 35 6.25 -1.29 0.79
CA PRO A 35 6.64 -2.67 1.12
C PRO A 35 6.84 -3.53 -0.12
N VAL A 36 6.01 -3.35 -1.15
CA VAL A 36 6.14 -4.05 -2.43
C VAL A 36 7.47 -3.70 -3.12
N SER A 37 7.79 -2.41 -3.16
CA SER A 37 9.07 -1.91 -3.69
C SER A 37 10.26 -2.47 -2.91
N ALA A 38 10.20 -2.45 -1.58
CA ALA A 38 11.27 -2.94 -0.72
C ALA A 38 11.53 -4.44 -0.91
N LEU A 39 10.47 -5.25 -1.02
CA LEU A 39 10.59 -6.68 -1.32
C LEU A 39 11.31 -6.93 -2.64
N MET A 40 10.91 -6.23 -3.71
CA MET A 40 11.53 -6.37 -5.03
C MET A 40 13.00 -5.94 -5.03
N VAL A 41 13.33 -4.84 -4.34
CA VAL A 41 14.72 -4.40 -4.17
C VAL A 41 15.55 -5.44 -3.41
N ASN A 42 15.02 -6.04 -2.35
CA ASN A 42 15.73 -7.08 -1.61
C ASN A 42 16.00 -8.32 -2.46
N VAL A 43 15.05 -8.70 -3.34
CA VAL A 43 15.24 -9.79 -4.32
C VAL A 43 16.34 -9.43 -5.33
N LEU A 44 16.39 -8.18 -5.78
CA LEU A 44 17.44 -7.71 -6.70
C LEU A 44 18.82 -7.72 -6.04
N LEU A 45 18.90 -7.27 -4.78
CA LEU A 45 20.15 -7.21 -4.01
C LEU A 45 20.69 -8.61 -3.70
N SER A 46 19.82 -9.59 -3.41
CA SER A 46 20.26 -10.96 -3.10
C SER A 46 20.91 -11.69 -4.28
N LYS A 47 20.65 -11.24 -5.52
CA LYS A 47 21.33 -11.75 -6.73
C LYS A 47 22.71 -11.14 -6.97
N GLY A 48 23.11 -10.12 -6.19
CA GLY A 48 24.42 -9.47 -6.33
C GLY A 48 24.54 -8.48 -7.51
N ASN A 49 23.45 -8.20 -8.24
CA ASN A 49 23.48 -7.24 -9.36
C ASN A 49 23.42 -5.77 -8.88
N SER A 50 24.53 -5.31 -8.30
CA SER A 50 24.66 -3.95 -7.76
C SER A 50 24.55 -2.86 -8.84
N LYS A 51 25.00 -3.13 -10.08
CA LYS A 51 24.90 -2.17 -11.19
C LYS A 51 23.45 -1.97 -11.65
N GLY A 52 22.67 -3.06 -11.72
CA GLY A 52 21.24 -3.02 -12.04
C GLY A 52 20.46 -2.26 -10.97
N PHE A 53 20.73 -2.55 -9.70
CA PHE A 53 20.15 -1.82 -8.56
C PHE A 53 20.44 -0.32 -8.62
N LEU A 54 21.70 0.07 -8.85
CA LEU A 54 22.09 1.48 -8.91
C LEU A 54 21.39 2.23 -10.06
N LYS A 55 21.30 1.62 -11.26
CA LYS A 55 20.56 2.19 -12.39
C LYS A 55 19.07 2.38 -12.06
N LEU A 56 18.46 1.41 -11.40
CA LEU A 56 17.06 1.46 -11.00
C LEU A 56 16.80 2.53 -9.94
N GLU A 57 17.65 2.66 -8.93
CA GLU A 57 17.52 3.72 -7.90
C GLU A 57 17.71 5.11 -8.49
N ILE A 58 18.63 5.29 -9.45
CA ILE A 58 18.79 6.57 -10.15
C ILE A 58 17.51 6.90 -10.93
N LEU A 59 16.96 5.96 -11.70
CA LEU A 59 15.71 6.17 -12.44
C LEU A 59 14.56 6.59 -11.51
N LYS A 60 14.36 5.89 -10.40
CA LYS A 60 13.32 6.26 -9.42
C LYS A 60 13.56 7.65 -8.83
N LYS A 61 14.80 7.97 -8.43
CA LYS A 61 15.13 9.30 -7.90
C LYS A 61 14.90 10.41 -8.93
N THR A 62 15.18 10.16 -10.21
CA THR A 62 14.87 11.14 -11.27
C THR A 62 13.36 11.36 -11.41
N LEU A 63 12.52 10.32 -11.30
CA LEU A 63 11.06 10.47 -11.30
C LEU A 63 10.58 11.34 -10.12
N PHE A 64 11.10 11.10 -8.91
CA PHE A 64 10.75 11.92 -7.75
C PHE A 64 11.28 13.36 -7.86
N ALA A 65 12.46 13.57 -8.45
CA ALA A 65 13.01 14.91 -8.69
C ALA A 65 12.16 15.70 -9.70
N ILE A 66 11.67 15.06 -10.77
CA ILE A 66 10.73 15.67 -11.72
C ILE A 66 9.43 16.03 -10.99
N ASN A 67 8.91 15.13 -10.15
CA ASN A 67 7.71 15.39 -9.38
C ASN A 67 7.85 16.58 -8.42
N PHE A 68 9.05 16.81 -7.87
CA PHE A 68 9.31 17.98 -7.03
C PHE A 68 9.03 19.29 -7.76
N SER A 69 9.28 19.35 -9.07
CA SER A 69 8.96 20.52 -9.90
C SER A 69 7.45 20.76 -10.00
N ILE A 70 6.62 19.71 -10.01
CA ILE A 70 5.16 19.80 -10.03
C ILE A 70 4.64 20.50 -8.77
N GLY A 71 5.30 20.26 -7.63
CA GLY A 71 4.96 20.92 -6.36
C GLY A 71 5.08 22.45 -6.39
N PHE A 72 5.99 23.00 -7.18
CA PHE A 72 6.10 24.45 -7.34
C PHE A 72 4.94 25.06 -8.13
N PHE A 73 4.40 24.33 -9.12
CA PHE A 73 3.33 24.86 -9.98
C PHE A 73 1.93 24.62 -9.42
N TRP A 74 1.69 23.45 -8.81
CA TRP A 74 0.36 23.01 -8.36
C TRP A 74 0.24 22.90 -6.84
N GLY A 75 1.24 23.40 -6.10
CA GLY A 75 1.28 23.36 -4.65
C GLY A 75 1.38 21.93 -4.08
N ILE A 76 0.98 21.78 -2.82
CA ILE A 76 1.13 20.53 -2.08
C ILE A 76 0.26 19.40 -2.65
N GLU A 77 -0.94 19.71 -3.14
CA GLU A 77 -1.85 18.71 -3.71
C GLU A 77 -1.27 18.06 -4.97
N GLY A 78 -0.78 18.89 -5.90
CA GLY A 78 -0.13 18.39 -7.11
C GLY A 78 1.11 17.55 -6.80
N TYR A 79 1.92 17.99 -5.83
CA TYR A 79 3.08 17.21 -5.37
C TYR A 79 2.68 15.83 -4.84
N LEU A 80 1.64 15.77 -3.99
CA LEU A 80 1.18 14.51 -3.38
C LEU A 80 0.62 13.53 -4.41
N TYR A 81 -0.19 14.00 -5.37
CA TYR A 81 -0.67 13.15 -6.46
C TYR A 81 0.45 12.66 -7.35
N GLY A 82 1.46 13.49 -7.61
CA GLY A 82 2.62 13.05 -8.37
C GLY A 82 3.54 12.11 -7.58
N VAL A 83 3.63 12.22 -6.24
CA VAL A 83 4.27 11.21 -5.39
C VAL A 83 3.54 9.89 -5.51
N LEU A 84 2.21 9.91 -5.42
CA LEU A 84 1.36 8.72 -5.59
C LEU A 84 1.66 8.03 -6.93
N ALA A 85 1.61 8.78 -8.04
CA ALA A 85 1.91 8.26 -9.38
C ALA A 85 3.33 7.70 -9.48
N ALA A 86 4.34 8.47 -9.04
CA ALA A 86 5.74 8.06 -9.05
C ALA A 86 5.98 6.77 -8.24
N SER A 87 5.27 6.60 -7.12
CA SER A 87 5.35 5.42 -6.27
C SER A 87 4.87 4.16 -6.99
N PHE A 88 3.74 4.26 -7.70
CA PHE A 88 3.24 3.14 -8.53
C PHE A 88 4.16 2.84 -9.70
N PHE A 89 4.65 3.87 -10.41
CA PHE A 89 5.64 3.69 -11.49
C PHE A 89 6.93 3.03 -10.98
N ALA A 90 7.40 3.42 -9.80
CA ALA A 90 8.57 2.81 -9.16
C ALA A 90 8.36 1.30 -8.90
N VAL A 91 7.18 0.88 -8.46
CA VAL A 91 6.85 -0.55 -8.29
C VAL A 91 6.88 -1.30 -9.62
N PHE A 92 6.31 -0.72 -10.68
CA PHE A 92 6.37 -1.31 -12.01
C PHE A 92 7.82 -1.45 -12.53
N LEU A 93 8.65 -0.43 -12.34
CA LEU A 93 10.07 -0.49 -12.70
C LEU A 93 10.80 -1.59 -11.91
N ASN A 94 10.61 -1.66 -10.59
CA ASN A 94 11.19 -2.73 -9.78
C ASN A 94 10.79 -4.11 -10.28
N MET A 95 9.51 -4.31 -10.63
CA MET A 95 9.01 -5.59 -11.11
C MET A 95 9.65 -6.00 -12.44
N PHE A 96 9.87 -5.04 -13.35
CA PHE A 96 10.54 -5.28 -14.62
C PHE A 96 11.99 -5.73 -14.44
N PHE A 97 12.73 -5.06 -13.56
CA PHE A 97 14.12 -5.43 -13.27
C PHE A 97 14.20 -6.78 -12.55
N VAL A 98 13.35 -7.01 -11.55
CA VAL A 98 13.31 -8.28 -10.82
C VAL A 98 12.97 -9.44 -11.74
N SER A 99 11.96 -9.28 -12.60
CA SER A 99 11.54 -10.30 -13.58
C SER A 99 12.71 -10.85 -14.41
N LYS A 100 13.61 -9.95 -14.85
CA LYS A 100 14.80 -10.31 -15.62
C LYS A 100 15.82 -11.12 -14.80
N GLU A 101 15.90 -10.92 -13.49
CA GLU A 101 16.89 -11.53 -12.61
C GLU A 101 16.43 -12.86 -11.99
N ILE A 102 15.11 -13.03 -11.84
CA ILE A 102 14.51 -14.26 -11.30
C ILE A 102 13.92 -15.17 -12.38
N ASN A 103 13.98 -14.78 -13.66
CA ASN A 103 13.40 -15.52 -14.80
C ASN A 103 11.90 -15.84 -14.64
N ILE A 104 11.16 -14.97 -13.93
CA ILE A 104 9.71 -15.05 -13.79
C ILE A 104 9.10 -13.92 -14.61
N SER A 105 7.99 -14.15 -15.30
CA SER A 105 7.36 -13.10 -16.11
C SER A 105 6.86 -11.94 -15.23
N THR A 106 6.96 -10.70 -15.74
CA THR A 106 6.41 -9.52 -15.04
C THR A 106 4.92 -9.68 -14.74
N ARG A 107 4.18 -10.36 -15.63
CA ARG A 107 2.75 -10.65 -15.46
C ARG A 107 2.48 -11.55 -14.26
N GLU A 108 3.30 -12.57 -14.05
CA GLU A 108 3.19 -13.46 -12.88
C GLU A 108 3.45 -12.73 -11.56
N LEU A 109 4.37 -11.76 -11.55
CA LEU A 109 4.61 -10.90 -10.38
C LEU A 109 3.49 -9.87 -10.16
N PHE A 110 2.93 -9.33 -11.25
CA PHE A 110 1.89 -8.31 -11.21
C PHE A 110 0.53 -8.84 -10.76
N LEU A 111 0.13 -10.00 -11.29
CA LEU A 111 -1.19 -10.58 -11.07
C LEU A 111 -1.58 -10.73 -9.59
N PRO A 112 -0.73 -11.26 -8.68
CA PRO A 112 -1.08 -11.37 -7.27
C PRO A 112 -1.20 -10.00 -6.58
N ILE A 113 -0.32 -9.05 -6.90
CA ILE A 113 -0.39 -7.68 -6.35
C ILE A 113 -1.67 -6.99 -6.82
N PHE A 114 -2.01 -7.10 -8.09
CA PHE A 114 -3.21 -6.50 -8.65
C PHE A 114 -4.49 -7.10 -8.05
N LYS A 115 -4.56 -8.43 -7.90
CA LYS A 115 -5.66 -9.10 -7.20
C LYS A 115 -5.79 -8.61 -5.76
N GLN A 116 -4.69 -8.47 -5.04
CA GLN A 116 -4.68 -7.99 -3.66
C GLN A 116 -5.16 -6.53 -3.55
N ILE A 117 -4.78 -5.67 -4.50
CA ILE A 117 -5.26 -4.28 -4.57
C ILE A 117 -6.78 -4.25 -4.79
N LEU A 118 -7.30 -5.04 -5.73
CA LEU A 118 -8.75 -5.11 -5.99
C LEU A 118 -9.54 -5.58 -4.76
N ILE A 119 -9.06 -6.61 -4.06
CA ILE A 119 -9.67 -7.10 -2.82
C ILE A 119 -9.63 -6.02 -1.73
N SER A 120 -8.50 -5.32 -1.59
CA SER A 120 -8.37 -4.29 -0.56
C SER A 120 -9.31 -3.10 -0.83
N ILE A 121 -9.43 -2.66 -2.09
CA ILE A 121 -10.34 -1.58 -2.48
C ILE A 121 -11.81 -1.98 -2.27
N SER A 122 -12.20 -3.20 -2.65
CA SER A 122 -13.58 -3.66 -2.45
C SER A 122 -13.92 -3.75 -0.96
N LEU A 123 -13.00 -4.23 -0.12
CA LEU A 123 -13.17 -4.28 1.33
C LEU A 123 -13.31 -2.89 1.94
N VAL A 124 -12.49 -1.92 1.53
CA VAL A 124 -12.62 -0.51 1.96
C VAL A 124 -14.00 0.04 1.61
N TYR A 125 -14.51 -0.24 0.41
CA TYR A 125 -15.84 0.20 0.02
C TYR A 125 -16.94 -0.46 0.88
N ILE A 126 -16.84 -1.76 1.14
CA ILE A 126 -17.80 -2.50 1.97
C ILE A 126 -17.78 -1.98 3.41
N THR A 127 -16.61 -1.73 4.00
CA THR A 127 -16.51 -1.21 5.38
C THR A 127 -17.13 0.17 5.54
N ILE A 128 -16.92 1.08 4.58
CA ILE A 128 -17.55 2.41 4.61
C ILE A 128 -19.08 2.29 4.60
N ASN A 129 -19.62 1.41 3.74
CA ASN A 129 -21.07 1.19 3.67
C ASN A 129 -21.65 0.60 4.95
N ILE A 130 -20.97 -0.35 5.58
CA ILE A 130 -21.39 -0.93 6.86
C ILE A 130 -21.35 0.12 7.97
N MET A 131 -20.25 0.86 8.06
CA MET A 131 -20.02 1.81 9.16
C MET A 131 -20.91 3.05 9.07
N LYS A 132 -21.45 3.37 7.89
CA LYS A 132 -22.44 4.44 7.72
C LYS A 132 -23.69 4.28 8.61
N TYR A 133 -24.08 3.03 8.92
CA TYR A 133 -25.25 2.74 9.74
C TYR A 133 -25.00 2.90 11.25
N PHE A 134 -23.74 3.07 11.66
CA PHE A 134 -23.37 3.17 13.06
C PHE A 134 -22.81 4.55 13.37
N THR A 135 -23.47 5.28 14.28
CA THR A 135 -22.97 6.56 14.79
C THR A 135 -22.32 6.34 16.16
N PHE A 136 -20.99 6.27 16.20
CA PHE A 136 -20.22 6.16 17.44
C PHE A 136 -19.40 7.43 17.72
N SER A 137 -18.82 7.53 18.92
CA SER A 137 -17.80 8.54 19.21
C SER A 137 -16.57 8.30 18.33
N LYS A 138 -15.87 9.38 17.94
CA LYS A 138 -14.71 9.33 17.01
C LYS A 138 -13.65 8.27 17.41
N TRP A 139 -13.42 8.09 18.72
CA TRP A 139 -12.53 7.08 19.29
C TRP A 139 -12.98 5.65 19.00
N ILE A 140 -14.25 5.36 19.25
CA ILE A 140 -14.83 4.03 19.05
C ILE A 140 -14.88 3.71 17.56
N THR A 141 -15.22 4.70 16.71
CA THR A 141 -15.23 4.56 15.26
C THR A 141 -13.87 4.11 14.70
N LEU A 142 -12.75 4.64 15.23
CA LEU A 142 -11.40 4.25 14.79
C LEU A 142 -11.11 2.76 15.02
N PHE A 143 -11.42 2.25 16.22
CA PHE A 143 -11.20 0.84 16.56
C PHE A 143 -12.19 -0.07 15.82
N CYS A 144 -13.47 0.31 15.75
CA CYS A 144 -14.48 -0.42 15.00
C CYS A 144 -14.11 -0.54 13.51
N ASN A 145 -13.70 0.55 12.85
CA ASN A 145 -13.24 0.51 11.46
C ASN A 145 -12.12 -0.51 11.25
N SER A 146 -11.16 -0.55 12.17
CA SER A 146 -10.01 -1.45 12.09
C SER A 146 -10.41 -2.92 12.30
N ILE A 147 -11.28 -3.19 13.27
CA ILE A 147 -11.78 -4.53 13.59
C ILE A 147 -12.64 -5.07 12.44
N VAL A 148 -13.62 -4.28 11.97
CA VAL A 148 -14.53 -4.70 10.89
C VAL A 148 -13.76 -4.97 9.61
N TYR A 149 -12.82 -4.09 9.23
CA TYR A 149 -11.96 -4.32 8.07
C TYR A 149 -11.16 -5.62 8.19
N THR A 150 -10.54 -5.86 9.36
CA THR A 150 -9.72 -7.06 9.59
C THR A 150 -10.57 -8.34 9.54
N CYS A 151 -11.75 -8.34 10.17
CA CYS A 151 -12.67 -9.48 10.11
C CYS A 151 -13.11 -9.79 8.68
N LEU A 152 -13.53 -8.78 7.91
CA LEU A 152 -13.93 -8.97 6.52
C LEU A 152 -12.75 -9.45 5.66
N PHE A 153 -11.55 -8.92 5.90
CA PHE A 153 -10.35 -9.36 5.20
C PHE A 153 -10.06 -10.84 5.43
N ILE A 154 -10.12 -11.31 6.68
CA ILE A 154 -9.93 -12.73 7.01
C ILE A 154 -11.02 -13.58 6.35
N LEU A 155 -12.30 -13.19 6.47
CA LEU A 155 -13.43 -13.91 5.89
C LEU A 155 -13.28 -14.09 4.37
N VAL A 156 -12.98 -13.00 3.65
CA VAL A 156 -12.77 -13.05 2.19
C VAL A 156 -11.59 -13.97 1.86
N ASN A 157 -10.45 -13.82 2.53
CA ASN A 157 -9.30 -14.68 2.24
C ASN A 157 -9.55 -16.17 2.54
N MET A 158 -10.39 -16.49 3.54
CA MET A 158 -10.81 -17.86 3.82
C MET A 158 -11.71 -18.41 2.72
N ILE A 159 -12.70 -17.63 2.25
CA ILE A 159 -13.61 -18.03 1.17
C ILE A 159 -12.83 -18.27 -0.13
N PHE A 160 -11.88 -17.40 -0.46
CA PHE A 160 -11.09 -17.49 -1.69
C PHE A 160 -9.92 -18.49 -1.58
N ASN A 161 -9.77 -19.22 -0.45
CA ASN A 161 -8.67 -20.16 -0.19
C ASN A 161 -7.30 -19.60 -0.61
N MET A 162 -7.08 -18.31 -0.37
CA MET A 162 -5.85 -17.66 -0.78
C MET A 162 -4.68 -18.32 -0.05
N GLN A 163 -3.64 -18.69 -0.81
CA GLN A 163 -2.43 -19.39 -0.31
C GLN A 163 -1.84 -18.71 0.94
N THR A 164 -2.06 -17.40 1.10
CA THR A 164 -1.66 -16.59 2.26
C THR A 164 -2.15 -17.15 3.59
N ILE A 165 -3.43 -17.49 3.74
CA ILE A 165 -3.97 -17.99 5.01
C ILE A 165 -3.49 -19.41 5.26
N THR A 166 -3.49 -20.25 4.23
CA THR A 166 -2.99 -21.63 4.34
C THR A 166 -1.51 -21.66 4.74
N TYR A 167 -0.70 -20.73 4.22
CA TYR A 167 0.71 -20.60 4.58
C TYR A 167 0.90 -20.16 6.04
N VAL A 168 0.15 -19.15 6.50
CA VAL A 168 0.20 -18.71 7.90
C VAL A 168 -0.23 -19.82 8.85
N ILE A 169 -1.34 -20.50 8.56
CA ILE A 169 -1.81 -21.65 9.36
C ILE A 169 -0.75 -22.77 9.36
N ASN A 170 -0.08 -23.02 8.24
CA ASN A 170 0.96 -24.04 8.16
C ASN A 170 2.24 -23.66 8.94
N ILE A 171 2.59 -22.38 9.05
CA ILE A 171 3.67 -21.92 9.94
C ILE A 171 3.32 -22.21 11.40
N PHE A 172 2.10 -21.91 11.83
CA PHE A 172 1.68 -22.20 13.21
C PHE A 172 1.48 -23.70 13.47
N LYS A 173 1.14 -24.50 12.44
CA LYS A 173 0.97 -25.95 12.56
C LYS A 173 2.28 -26.76 12.46
N LYS A 174 3.34 -26.21 11.88
CA LYS A 174 4.68 -26.82 11.93
C LYS A 174 5.47 -26.17 13.06
N PRO A 175 5.47 -26.73 14.29
CA PRO A 175 6.52 -26.39 15.23
C PRO A 175 7.84 -26.77 14.54
N SER A 176 8.69 -25.77 14.34
CA SER A 176 10.02 -25.93 13.80
C SER A 176 10.88 -26.76 14.76
N TYR A 177 10.90 -28.08 14.60
CA TYR A 177 11.92 -29.01 15.06
C TYR A 177 12.01 -30.21 14.12
#